data_AF-A0A448KLX8-F1
#
_entry.id   AF-A0A448KLX8-F1
#
_cell.length_a   1.000
_cell.length_b   1.000
_cell.length_c   1.000
_cell.angle_alpha   90.00
_cell.angle_beta   90.00
_cell.angle_gamma   90.00
#
_symmetry.space_group_name_H-M   'P 1'
#
loop_
_entity.id
_entity.type
_entity.pdbx_description
1 polymer ?
#
loop_
_entity_poly.entity_id
_entity_poly.type
_entity_poly.pdbx_seq_one_letter_code
_entity_poly.pdbx_strand_id
1 'polypeptide(L)'
;MTKEKFKSLMQEAGIKSKKELAELMGLHYGTINNWGNTQGYPTYLNNYFHFIIKAKKYDEALKKGFDESEKPQECPSNVEALSLENARLREECEKYEALKRALKEALR
;
A
#
# COMPACT_ATOMS: atom_id res chain seq x y z
N MET A 1 7.68 14.86 19.75
CA MET A 1 8.68 13.88 19.27
C MET A 1 9.99 14.10 20.01
N THR A 2 10.67 13.03 20.41
CA THR A 2 11.99 13.09 21.09
C THR A 2 13.14 12.94 20.08
N LYS A 3 14.36 13.25 20.51
CA LYS A 3 15.57 13.10 19.68
C LYS A 3 15.81 11.63 19.30
N GLU A 4 15.55 10.73 20.24
CA GLU A 4 15.68 9.29 20.08
C GLU A 4 14.68 8.78 19.04
N LYS A 5 13.43 9.23 19.13
CA LYS A 5 12.39 8.86 18.16
C LYS A 5 12.72 9.40 16.76
N PHE A 6 13.18 10.64 16.66
CA PHE A 6 13.61 11.22 15.39
C PHE A 6 14.76 10.42 14.76
N LYS A 7 15.78 10.05 15.56
CA LYS A 7 16.92 9.24 15.08
C LYS A 7 16.47 7.85 14.61
N SER A 8 15.57 7.21 15.35
CA SER A 8 15.00 5.91 14.98
C SER A 8 14.23 5.99 13.65
N LEU A 9 13.40 7.03 13.44
CA LEU A 9 12.65 7.21 12.20
C LEU A 9 13.58 7.49 10.99
N MET A 10 14.65 8.26 11.19
CA MET A 10 15.67 8.48 10.16
C MET A 10 16.30 7.16 9.71
N GLN A 11 16.66 6.28 10.66
CA GLN A 11 17.24 4.98 10.38
C GLN A 11 16.26 4.06 9.65
N GLU A 12 15.01 4.00 10.10
CA GLU A 12 13.97 3.18 9.48
C GLU A 12 13.65 3.64 8.05
N ALA A 13 13.61 4.96 7.83
CA ALA A 13 13.46 5.55 6.51
C ALA A 13 14.71 5.38 5.61
N GLY A 14 15.84 4.95 6.18
CA GLY A 14 17.11 4.78 5.45
C GLY A 14 17.84 6.09 5.16
N ILE A 15 17.50 7.17 5.85
CA ILE A 15 18.10 8.49 5.66
C ILE A 15 19.36 8.60 6.54
N LYS A 16 20.50 8.83 5.90
CA LYS A 16 21.83 8.77 6.53
C LYS A 16 22.21 10.06 7.24
N SER A 17 21.65 11.21 6.82
CA SER A 17 22.01 12.51 7.38
C SER A 17 20.87 13.52 7.40
N LYS A 18 20.96 14.53 8.29
CA LYS A 18 20.04 15.67 8.31
C LYS A 18 20.07 16.49 7.01
N LYS A 19 21.20 16.46 6.29
CA LYS A 19 21.36 17.12 4.97
C LYS A 19 20.52 16.42 3.91
N GLU A 20 20.60 15.10 3.86
CA GLU A 20 19.77 14.27 2.98
C GLU A 20 18.26 14.45 3.28
N LEU A 21 17.88 14.51 4.57
CA LEU A 21 16.50 14.84 4.93
C LEU A 21 16.09 16.23 4.42
N ALA A 22 16.98 17.21 4.49
CA ALA A 22 16.70 18.57 4.04
C ALA A 22 16.48 18.64 2.53
N GLU A 23 17.30 17.92 1.76
CA GLU A 23 17.16 17.75 0.31
C GLU A 23 15.83 17.05 -0.03
N LEU A 24 15.49 15.97 0.66
CA LEU A 24 14.25 15.22 0.45
C LEU A 24 13.00 16.05 0.76
N MET A 25 13.05 16.88 1.80
CA MET A 25 11.93 17.74 2.23
C MET A 25 11.85 19.06 1.45
N GLY A 26 12.86 19.40 0.64
CA GLY A 26 12.97 20.72 0.02
C GLY A 26 13.15 21.85 1.04
N LEU A 27 13.79 21.57 2.18
CA LEU A 27 14.02 22.53 3.25
C LEU A 27 15.49 22.93 3.33
N HIS A 28 15.77 24.12 3.86
CA HIS A 28 17.14 24.52 4.15
C HIS A 28 17.73 23.67 5.30
N TYR A 29 19.00 23.26 5.17
CA TYR A 29 19.68 22.43 6.17
C TYR A 29 19.63 23.03 7.58
N GLY A 30 19.78 24.35 7.70
CA GLY A 30 19.70 25.06 8.98
C GLY A 30 18.37 24.83 9.72
N THR A 31 17.26 24.71 9.00
CA THR A 31 15.93 24.44 9.57
C THR A 31 15.91 23.08 10.25
N ILE A 32 16.38 22.04 9.56
CA ILE A 32 16.42 20.67 10.09
C ILE A 32 17.48 20.53 11.20
N ASN A 33 18.60 21.26 11.06
CA ASN A 33 19.65 21.25 12.07
C ASN A 33 19.15 21.78 13.42
N ASN A 34 18.29 22.80 13.39
CA ASN A 34 17.74 23.45 14.59
C ASN A 34 16.65 22.61 15.30
N TRP A 35 16.08 21.59 14.66
CA TRP A 35 15.10 20.70 15.29
C TRP A 35 15.73 19.86 16.40
N GLY A 36 15.06 19.87 17.56
CA GLY A 36 15.50 19.20 18.77
C GLY A 36 16.62 19.92 19.51
N ASN A 37 17.02 21.11 19.06
CA ASN A 37 17.97 21.98 19.75
C ASN A 37 17.26 23.28 20.18
N THR A 38 17.13 24.23 19.26
CA THR A 38 16.48 25.52 19.51
C THR A 38 14.98 25.47 19.20
N GLN A 39 14.57 24.58 18.29
CA GLN A 39 13.18 24.41 17.88
C GLN A 39 12.68 23.02 18.27
N GLY A 40 11.40 22.93 18.66
CA GLY A 40 10.73 21.66 18.81
C GLY A 40 10.68 20.89 17.48
N TYR A 41 10.55 19.56 17.56
CA TYR A 41 10.30 18.76 16.36
C TYR A 41 8.88 19.04 15.83
N PRO A 42 8.72 19.35 14.54
CA PRO A 42 7.39 19.53 13.95
C PRO A 42 6.47 18.32 14.15
N THR A 43 5.18 18.59 14.37
CA THR A 43 4.16 17.55 14.62
C THR A 43 3.93 16.65 13.41
N TYR A 44 4.05 17.19 12.20
CA TYR A 44 3.84 16.45 10.95
C TYR A 44 4.92 15.44 10.63
N LEU A 45 6.09 15.50 11.28
CA LEU A 45 7.22 14.62 10.94
C LEU A 45 6.90 13.13 11.12
N ASN A 46 6.03 12.77 12.07
CA ASN A 46 5.57 11.39 12.22
C ASN A 46 4.89 10.87 10.93
N ASN A 47 3.98 11.65 10.36
CA ASN A 47 3.29 11.29 9.12
C ASN A 47 4.27 11.28 7.94
N TYR A 48 5.17 12.25 7.91
CA TYR A 48 6.19 12.35 6.86
C TYR A 48 7.09 11.09 6.81
N PHE A 49 7.65 10.68 7.96
CA PHE A 49 8.44 9.46 8.04
C PHE A 49 7.62 8.21 7.73
N HIS A 50 6.37 8.13 8.21
CA HIS A 50 5.47 7.02 7.91
C HIS A 50 5.29 6.84 6.39
N PHE A 51 5.09 7.93 5.64
CA PHE A 51 4.94 7.86 4.20
C PHE A 51 6.23 7.48 3.47
N ILE A 52 7.39 7.97 3.90
CA ILE A 52 8.68 7.56 3.31
C ILE A 52 8.92 6.07 3.52
N ILE A 53 8.74 5.58 4.75
CA ILE A 53 8.94 4.17 5.09
C ILE A 53 7.98 3.30 4.26
N LYS A 54 6.71 3.72 4.13
CA LYS A 54 5.71 3.02 3.33
C LYS A 54 6.09 3.02 1.84
N ALA A 55 6.43 4.17 1.26
CA ALA A 55 6.84 4.29 -0.13
C ALA A 55 8.04 3.40 -0.46
N LYS A 56 9.05 3.39 0.42
CA LYS A 56 10.22 2.52 0.28
C LYS A 56 9.85 1.04 0.24
N LYS A 57 8.95 0.59 1.11
CA LYS A 57 8.46 -0.81 1.09
C LYS A 57 7.77 -1.15 -0.23
N TYR A 58 6.97 -0.23 -0.78
CA TYR A 58 6.36 -0.41 -2.10
C TYR A 58 7.39 -0.47 -3.21
N ASP A 59 8.37 0.44 -3.22
CA ASP A 59 9.44 0.44 -4.23
C ASP A 59 10.28 -0.84 -4.16
N GLU A 60 10.55 -1.35 -2.96
CA GLU A 60 11.23 -2.63 -2.74
C GLU A 60 10.40 -3.81 -3.25
N ALA A 61 9.09 -3.84 -2.96
CA ALA A 61 8.17 -4.87 -3.45
C ALA A 61 8.07 -4.85 -4.98
N LEU A 62 7.95 -3.66 -5.59
CA LEU A 62 7.90 -3.51 -7.05
C LEU A 62 9.21 -3.97 -7.71
N LYS A 63 10.37 -3.67 -7.11
CA LYS A 63 11.68 -4.10 -7.62
C LYS A 63 11.90 -5.61 -7.52
N LYS A 64 11.33 -6.26 -6.50
CA LYS A 64 11.40 -7.72 -6.36
C LYS A 64 10.48 -8.47 -7.34
N GLY A 65 9.62 -7.75 -8.05
CA GLY A 65 8.45 -8.34 -8.70
C GLY A 65 7.41 -8.71 -7.64
N PHE A 66 6.12 -8.72 -8.00
CA PHE A 66 5.11 -9.30 -7.10
C PHE A 66 5.45 -10.77 -6.90
N ASP A 67 6.06 -11.09 -5.77
CA ASP A 67 6.26 -12.47 -5.37
C ASP A 67 4.89 -13.06 -5.06
N GLU A 68 4.36 -13.88 -5.97
CA GLU A 68 3.04 -14.50 -5.82
C GLU A 68 2.94 -15.38 -4.56
N SER A 69 4.08 -15.69 -3.92
CA SER A 69 4.14 -16.38 -2.64
C SER A 69 3.78 -15.51 -1.42
N GLU A 70 3.76 -14.17 -1.56
CA GLU A 70 3.21 -13.24 -0.55
C GLU A 70 1.69 -13.05 -0.68
N LYS A 71 1.00 -13.80 -1.57
CA LYS A 71 -0.45 -13.96 -1.43
C LYS A 71 -0.72 -14.44 0.00
N PRO A 72 -1.72 -13.86 0.70
CA PRO A 72 -2.16 -14.40 1.98
C PRO A 72 -2.29 -15.92 1.87
N GLN A 73 -1.53 -16.63 2.69
CA GLN A 73 -1.37 -18.10 2.62
C GLN A 73 -2.69 -18.84 2.89
N GLU A 74 -3.69 -18.12 3.38
CA GLU A 74 -5.09 -18.48 3.36
C GLU A 74 -5.85 -17.40 2.59
N CYS A 75 -6.58 -17.81 1.55
CA CYS A 75 -7.66 -16.97 1.04
C CYS A 75 -8.58 -16.70 2.23
N PRO A 76 -8.79 -15.43 2.64
CA PRO A 76 -9.71 -15.17 3.73
C PRO A 76 -11.05 -15.80 3.34
N SER A 77 -11.65 -16.58 4.24
CA SER A 77 -12.81 -17.45 3.98
C SER A 77 -13.93 -16.76 3.18
N ASN A 78 -14.06 -15.45 3.33
CA ASN A 78 -14.99 -14.62 2.57
C ASN A 78 -14.69 -14.53 1.06
N VAL A 79 -13.42 -14.47 0.64
CA VAL A 79 -13.03 -14.36 -0.77
C VAL A 79 -13.19 -15.70 -1.48
N GLU A 80 -12.90 -16.82 -0.82
CA GLU A 80 -13.14 -18.16 -1.38
C GLU A 80 -14.64 -18.43 -1.56
N ALA A 81 -15.45 -18.09 -0.55
CA ALA A 81 -16.91 -18.16 -0.64
C ALA A 81 -17.45 -17.27 -1.78
N LEU A 82 -16.93 -16.04 -1.93
CA LEU A 82 -17.30 -15.15 -3.04
C LEU A 82 -16.86 -15.71 -4.40
N SER A 83 -15.70 -16.35 -4.49
CA SER A 83 -15.23 -16.98 -5.73
C SER A 83 -16.12 -18.14 -6.15
N LEU A 84 -16.54 -18.97 -5.18
CA LEU A 84 -17.46 -20.09 -5.43
C LEU A 84 -18.84 -19.60 -5.85
N GLU A 85 -19.39 -18.58 -5.17
CA GLU A 85 -20.69 -18.01 -5.55
C GLU A 85 -20.62 -17.33 -6.92
N ASN A 86 -19.52 -16.64 -7.25
CA ASN A 86 -19.34 -16.08 -8.60
C ASN A 86 -19.28 -17.17 -9.68
N ALA A 87 -18.70 -18.34 -9.40
CA ALA A 87 -18.71 -19.46 -10.33
C ALA A 87 -20.13 -20.02 -10.52
N ARG A 88 -20.89 -20.18 -9.43
CA ARG A 88 -22.29 -20.61 -9.44
C ARG A 88 -23.16 -19.66 -10.26
N LEU A 89 -23.03 -18.36 -10.03
CA LEU A 89 -23.78 -17.32 -10.74
C LEU A 89 -23.46 -17.31 -12.24
N ARG A 90 -22.21 -17.55 -12.63
CA ARG A 90 -21.83 -17.64 -14.05
C ARG A 90 -22.51 -18.81 -14.75
N GLU A 91 -22.50 -19.99 -14.13
CA GLU A 91 -23.18 -21.18 -14.68
C GLU A 91 -24.70 -20.95 -14.78
N GLU A 92 -25.29 -20.28 -13.79
CA GLU A 92 -26.71 -19.93 -13.79
C GLU A 92 -27.04 -18.93 -14.91
N CYS A 93 -26.22 -17.89 -15.12
CA CYS A 93 -26.36 -16.97 -16.23
C CYS A 93 -26.24 -17.67 -17.60
N GLU A 94 -25.32 -18.63 -17.75
CA GLU A 94 -25.17 -19.41 -18.98
C GLU A 94 -26.43 -20.22 -19.29
N LYS A 95 -27.02 -20.87 -18.28
CA LYS A 95 -28.29 -21.60 -18.42
C LYS A 95 -29.43 -20.67 -18.84
N TYR A 96 -29.55 -19.49 -18.24
CA TYR A 96 -30.59 -18.53 -18.60
C TYR A 96 -30.41 -18.00 -20.03
N GLU A 97 -29.18 -17.70 -20.45
CA GLU A 97 -28.93 -17.26 -21.83
C GLU A 97 -29.18 -18.36 -22.86
N ALA A 98 -28.84 -19.62 -22.55
CA ALA A 98 -29.19 -20.76 -23.40
C ALA A 98 -30.72 -20.92 -23.55
N LEU A 99 -31.45 -20.86 -22.43
CA LEU A 99 -32.92 -20.94 -22.44
C LEU A 99 -33.56 -19.79 -23.24
N LYS A 100 -33.05 -18.57 -23.06
CA LYS A 100 -33.50 -17.38 -23.79
C LYS A 100 -33.26 -17.51 -25.29
N ARG A 101 -32.15 -18.11 -25.72
CA ARG A 101 -31.89 -18.40 -27.15
C ARG A 101 -32.88 -19.41 -27.70
N ALA A 102 -33.06 -20.55 -27.01
CA ALA A 102 -34.02 -21.57 -27.42
C ALA A 102 -35.46 -21.04 -27.52
N LEU A 103 -35.88 -20.20 -26.56
CA LEU A 103 -37.21 -19.58 -26.58
C LEU A 103 -37.36 -18.60 -27.77
N LYS A 104 -36.32 -17.81 -28.08
CA LYS A 104 -36.32 -16.92 -29.25
C LYS A 104 -36.40 -17.70 -30.57
N GLU A 105 -35.77 -18.87 -30.65
CA GLU A 105 -35.84 -19.74 -31.81
C GLU A 105 -37.21 -20.40 -31.95
N ALA A 106 -37.83 -20.82 -30.84
CA ALA A 106 -39.16 -21.42 -30.85
C ALA A 106 -40.30 -20.42 -31.15
N LEU A 107 -40.07 -19.13 -30.88
CA LEU A 107 -41.01 -18.04 -31.16
C LEU A 107 -40.80 -17.40 -32.55
N ARG A 108 -39.83 -17.87 -33.34
CA ARG A 108 -39.62 -17.49 -34.74
C ARG A 108 -40.48 -18.34 -35.67
#